data_AF-A0A093Z9M1-F1
#
_entry.id   AF-A0A093Z9M1-F1
#
_cell.length_a   1.000
_cell.length_b   1.000
_cell.length_c   1.000
_cell.angle_alpha   90.00
_cell.angle_beta   90.00
_cell.angle_gamma   90.00
#
_symmetry.space_group_name_H-M   'P 1'
#
loop_
_entity.id
_entity.type
_entity.pdbx_description
1 polymer ?
#
loop_
_entity_poly.entity_id
_entity_poly.type
_entity_poly.pdbx_seq_one_letter_code
_entity_poly.pdbx_strand_id
1 'polypeptide(L)'
;MLHDFPETASFLTPEERAWAAHRLKYQGSSRSDRMVAEDDKFKWKYVVQALTDWQLYLGVLMYWGIVCPLYGISLFLPTIISQLGYTATIAQLLTIPIYITAAALTLVVCYFSDKAAKAGRSRSPYVFFPMCAILVGFIMAIAASAVGTVPGVVYAGVFIATCGIYPAFPGNITWMSNNLAGSYKRAAGMAFHIGVGNLGGAMASNFYRKVDSPKFLLGHGLELMFCVIGMIALVVLRFSYSRINEKRDALHDDGSTHTDQQLSEMGDRAPTFRYQL
;
A
#
# COMPACT_ATOMS: atom_id res chain seq x y z
N MET A 1 22.24 -14.24 2.52
CA MET A 1 21.58 -15.23 1.64
C MET A 1 20.08 -15.08 1.83
N LEU A 2 19.33 -14.88 0.75
CA LEU A 2 17.86 -14.88 0.79
C LEU A 2 17.42 -16.34 0.68
N HIS A 3 16.60 -16.81 1.62
CA HIS A 3 16.03 -18.16 1.57
C HIS A 3 14.62 -18.06 0.97
N ASP A 4 14.37 -18.76 -0.13
CA ASP A 4 13.11 -18.62 -0.88
C ASP A 4 11.89 -19.23 -0.16
N PHE A 5 12.12 -20.18 0.74
CA PHE A 5 11.06 -20.86 1.49
C PHE A 5 11.44 -21.07 2.96
N PRO A 6 10.45 -21.14 3.89
CA PRO A 6 10.71 -21.38 5.31
C PRO A 6 11.48 -22.67 5.58
N GLU A 7 11.32 -23.66 4.71
CA GLU A 7 11.97 -24.97 4.78
C GLU A 7 13.50 -24.87 4.58
N THR A 8 13.95 -23.90 3.79
CA THR A 8 15.37 -23.67 3.49
C THR A 8 16.04 -22.66 4.42
N ALA A 9 15.27 -22.01 5.31
CA ALA A 9 15.75 -20.96 6.22
C ALA A 9 16.52 -21.53 7.41
N SER A 10 17.85 -21.38 7.43
CA SER A 10 18.72 -21.96 8.47
C SER A 10 18.57 -21.32 9.86
N PHE A 11 18.04 -20.09 9.94
CA PHE A 11 17.89 -19.33 11.19
C PHE A 11 16.65 -19.69 12.01
N LEU A 12 15.68 -20.39 11.43
CA LEU A 12 14.46 -20.81 12.13
C LEU A 12 14.66 -22.17 12.81
N THR A 13 14.06 -22.34 13.98
CA THR A 13 13.94 -23.66 14.63
C THR A 13 13.03 -24.58 13.80
N PRO A 14 13.14 -25.92 13.94
CA PRO A 14 12.29 -26.86 13.21
C PRO A 14 10.78 -26.60 13.40
N GLU A 15 10.37 -26.20 14.60
CA GLU A 15 8.97 -25.86 14.92
C GLU A 15 8.52 -24.57 14.22
N GLU A 16 9.34 -23.52 14.24
CA GLU A 16 9.04 -22.27 13.53
C GLU A 16 8.98 -22.47 12.01
N ARG A 17 9.84 -23.34 11.45
CA ARG A 17 9.79 -23.71 10.02
C ARG A 17 8.50 -24.43 9.69
N ALA A 18 8.09 -25.40 10.50
CA ALA A 18 6.85 -26.14 10.30
C ALA A 18 5.63 -25.20 10.37
N TRP A 19 5.61 -24.31 11.37
CA TRP A 19 4.55 -23.31 11.51
C TRP A 19 4.51 -22.33 10.33
N ALA A 20 5.67 -21.81 9.90
CA ALA A 20 5.76 -20.88 8.79
C ALA A 20 5.36 -21.53 7.45
N ALA A 21 5.79 -22.77 7.20
CA ALA A 21 5.39 -23.54 6.02
C ALA A 21 3.89 -23.84 6.01
N HIS A 22 3.33 -24.24 7.17
CA HIS A 22 1.89 -24.45 7.32
C HIS A 22 1.10 -23.16 7.05
N ARG A 23 1.52 -22.04 7.65
CA ARG A 23 0.86 -20.75 7.45
C ARG A 23 0.93 -20.28 6.00
N LEU A 24 2.05 -20.50 5.31
CA LEU A 24 2.21 -20.15 3.90
C LEU A 24 1.29 -21.00 3.01
N LYS A 25 1.21 -22.31 3.26
CA LYS A 25 0.35 -23.24 2.48
C LYS A 25 -1.14 -22.93 2.60
N TYR A 26 -1.59 -22.42 3.75
CA TYR A 26 -3.01 -22.21 4.04
C TYR A 26 -3.41 -20.74 4.26
N GLN A 27 -2.59 -19.79 3.83
CA GLN A 27 -2.79 -18.36 4.10
C GLN A 27 -4.17 -17.85 3.66
N GLY A 28 -4.70 -18.34 2.55
CA GLY A 28 -6.02 -17.97 2.01
C GLY A 28 -7.23 -18.66 2.66
N SER A 29 -7.01 -19.73 3.44
CA SER A 29 -8.07 -20.58 3.99
C SER A 29 -8.22 -20.44 5.51
N SER A 30 -7.48 -19.54 6.16
CA SER A 30 -7.39 -19.39 7.62
C SER A 30 -8.71 -19.13 8.37
N ARG A 31 -9.79 -18.76 7.66
CA ARG A 31 -11.12 -18.47 8.24
C ARG A 31 -12.24 -19.35 7.68
N SER A 32 -11.90 -20.36 6.87
CA SER A 32 -12.83 -21.34 6.32
C SER A 32 -12.70 -22.64 7.10
N ASP A 33 -13.82 -23.35 7.33
CA ASP A 33 -13.82 -24.68 7.96
C ASP A 33 -12.99 -25.70 7.16
N ARG A 34 -12.78 -25.43 5.86
CA ARG A 34 -11.95 -26.23 4.96
C ARG A 34 -10.64 -25.52 4.62
N MET A 35 -9.51 -26.12 4.99
CA MET A 35 -8.16 -25.63 4.70
C MET A 35 -7.68 -26.18 3.34
N VAL A 36 -7.59 -25.32 2.33
CA VAL A 36 -7.09 -25.68 0.99
C VAL A 36 -5.65 -25.19 0.82
N ALA A 37 -4.76 -26.08 0.39
CA ALA A 37 -3.35 -25.77 0.13
C ALA A 37 -3.18 -25.06 -1.23
N GLU A 38 -2.32 -24.03 -1.29
CA GLU A 38 -1.96 -23.38 -2.56
C GLU A 38 -1.12 -24.32 -3.47
N ASP A 39 -1.40 -24.33 -4.79
CA ASP A 39 -0.64 -25.10 -5.78
C ASP A 39 0.73 -24.44 -6.06
N ASP A 40 1.81 -25.15 -5.74
CA ASP A 40 3.20 -24.73 -5.92
C ASP A 40 3.79 -25.08 -7.30
N LYS A 41 2.97 -25.44 -8.30
CA LYS A 41 3.45 -25.67 -9.67
C LYS A 41 3.28 -24.44 -10.55
N PHE A 42 4.38 -23.97 -11.15
CA PHE A 42 4.35 -22.88 -12.11
C PHE A 42 3.49 -23.22 -13.32
N LYS A 43 2.53 -22.35 -13.65
CA LYS A 43 1.73 -22.41 -14.87
C LYS A 43 1.56 -20.99 -15.39
N TRP A 44 1.79 -20.77 -16.69
CA TRP A 44 1.64 -19.45 -17.33
C TRP A 44 0.24 -18.86 -17.16
N LYS A 45 -0.78 -19.72 -17.00
CA LYS A 45 -2.16 -19.30 -16.71
C LYS A 45 -2.25 -18.39 -15.48
N TYR A 46 -1.43 -18.60 -14.44
CA TYR A 46 -1.46 -17.80 -13.22
C TYR A 46 -0.92 -16.37 -13.44
N VAL A 47 0.03 -16.19 -14.36
CA VAL A 47 0.54 -14.87 -14.73
C VAL A 47 -0.54 -14.08 -15.47
N VAL A 48 -1.20 -14.70 -16.45
CA VAL A 48 -2.31 -14.07 -17.18
C VAL A 48 -3.48 -13.74 -16.24
N GLN A 49 -3.81 -14.65 -15.33
CA GLN A 49 -4.84 -14.41 -14.31
C GLN A 49 -4.48 -13.27 -13.37
N ALA A 50 -3.21 -13.11 -13.01
CA ALA A 50 -2.75 -11.96 -12.22
C ALA A 50 -2.94 -10.67 -13.03
N LEU A 51 -2.38 -10.60 -14.24
CA LEU A 51 -2.39 -9.39 -15.06
C LEU A 51 -3.78 -8.93 -15.50
N THR A 52 -4.75 -9.85 -15.61
CA THR A 52 -6.14 -9.53 -15.97
C THR A 52 -7.02 -9.23 -14.75
N ASP A 53 -6.46 -9.22 -13.54
CA ASP A 53 -7.24 -9.03 -12.32
C ASP A 53 -7.51 -7.54 -12.04
N TRP A 54 -8.79 -7.19 -11.96
CA TRP A 54 -9.26 -5.83 -11.68
C TRP A 54 -8.67 -5.26 -10.38
N GLN A 55 -8.46 -6.11 -9.36
CA GLN A 55 -7.94 -5.68 -8.06
C GLN A 55 -6.52 -5.13 -8.17
N LEU A 56 -5.69 -5.62 -9.12
CA LEU A 56 -4.34 -5.12 -9.32
C LEU A 56 -4.33 -3.71 -9.89
N TYR A 57 -5.24 -3.41 -10.83
CA TYR A 57 -5.32 -2.07 -11.42
C TYR A 57 -5.74 -1.03 -10.38
N LEU A 58 -6.73 -1.34 -9.53
CA LEU A 58 -7.06 -0.48 -8.39
C LEU A 58 -5.92 -0.40 -7.38
N GLY A 59 -5.22 -1.51 -7.13
CA GLY A 59 -4.01 -1.54 -6.30
C GLY A 59 -2.92 -0.62 -6.84
N VAL A 60 -2.70 -0.55 -8.16
CA VAL A 60 -1.74 0.35 -8.80
C VAL A 60 -2.17 1.81 -8.64
N LEU A 61 -3.45 2.14 -8.82
CA LEU A 61 -3.95 3.49 -8.59
C LEU A 61 -3.78 3.92 -7.11
N MET A 62 -4.08 3.02 -6.17
CA MET A 62 -3.82 3.23 -4.74
C MET A 62 -2.32 3.43 -4.47
N TYR A 63 -1.46 2.63 -5.09
CA TYR A 63 0.00 2.74 -4.97
C TYR A 63 0.50 4.08 -5.51
N TRP A 64 0.07 4.53 -6.69
CA TRP A 64 0.42 5.84 -7.24
C TRP A 64 -0.04 6.99 -6.35
N GLY A 65 -1.20 6.86 -5.69
CA GLY A 65 -1.67 7.87 -4.74
C GLY A 65 -0.80 8.04 -3.49
N ILE A 66 0.12 7.11 -3.23
CA ILE A 66 1.10 7.20 -2.14
C ILE A 66 2.49 7.48 -2.69
N VAL A 67 2.88 6.81 -3.78
CA VAL A 67 4.23 6.84 -4.33
C VAL A 67 4.56 8.10 -5.10
N CYS A 68 3.59 8.67 -5.83
CA CYS A 68 3.81 9.97 -6.46
C CYS A 68 4.14 11.02 -5.37
N PRO A 69 3.32 11.18 -4.31
CA PRO A 69 3.66 12.03 -3.17
C PRO A 69 5.00 11.72 -2.50
N LEU A 70 5.30 10.43 -2.32
CA LEU A 70 6.55 9.99 -1.71
C LEU A 70 7.75 10.48 -2.50
N TYR A 71 7.75 10.28 -3.82
CA TYR A 71 8.86 10.70 -4.67
C TYR A 71 8.92 12.22 -4.80
N GLY A 72 7.78 12.92 -4.97
CA GLY A 72 7.81 14.38 -5.09
C GLY A 72 8.29 15.06 -3.81
N ILE A 73 7.85 14.62 -2.63
CA ILE A 73 8.42 15.10 -1.37
C ILE A 73 9.89 14.72 -1.28
N SER A 74 10.26 13.47 -1.52
CA SER A 74 11.67 13.04 -1.35
C SER A 74 12.64 13.79 -2.25
N LEU A 75 12.22 14.12 -3.49
CA LEU A 75 13.05 14.81 -4.48
C LEU A 75 13.07 16.33 -4.26
N PHE A 76 11.94 16.93 -3.86
CA PHE A 76 11.78 18.38 -3.88
C PHE A 76 11.61 19.04 -2.52
N LEU A 77 11.49 18.28 -1.43
CA LEU A 77 11.32 18.83 -0.08
C LEU A 77 12.41 19.85 0.31
N PRO A 78 13.72 19.60 0.10
CA PRO A 78 14.74 20.62 0.39
C PRO A 78 14.55 21.89 -0.46
N THR A 79 14.16 21.73 -1.73
CA THR A 79 13.90 22.86 -2.64
C THR A 79 12.69 23.67 -2.19
N ILE A 80 11.59 23.00 -1.83
CA ILE A 80 10.38 23.64 -1.30
C ILE A 80 10.74 24.45 -0.07
N ILE A 81 11.47 23.87 0.90
CA ILE A 81 11.86 24.57 2.13
C ILE A 81 12.80 25.74 1.84
N SER A 82 13.74 25.60 0.92
CA SER A 82 14.65 26.71 0.57
C SER A 82 13.90 27.90 -0.05
N GLN A 83 12.84 27.65 -0.83
CA GLN A 83 11.98 28.70 -1.39
C GLN A 83 11.13 29.42 -0.32
N LEU A 84 11.08 28.91 0.92
CA LEU A 84 10.44 29.59 2.05
C LEU A 84 11.32 30.67 2.69
N GLY A 85 12.52 30.91 2.17
CA GLY A 85 13.47 31.91 2.67
C GLY A 85 14.61 31.33 3.53
N TYR A 86 14.71 30.01 3.66
CA TYR A 86 15.82 29.34 4.35
C TYR A 86 17.00 29.11 3.41
N THR A 87 18.22 29.18 3.94
CA THR A 87 19.42 28.77 3.20
C THR A 87 19.37 27.27 2.88
N ALA A 88 20.02 26.85 1.79
CA ALA A 88 19.99 25.44 1.35
C ALA A 88 20.43 24.46 2.46
N THR A 89 21.45 24.82 3.25
CA THR A 89 21.92 24.03 4.39
C THR A 89 20.85 23.89 5.48
N ILE A 90 20.20 24.99 5.87
CA ILE A 90 19.12 24.96 6.87
C ILE A 90 17.93 24.18 6.34
N ALA A 91 17.58 24.35 5.06
CA ALA A 91 16.49 23.63 4.43
C ALA A 91 16.68 22.11 4.47
N GLN A 92 17.90 21.61 4.23
CA GLN A 92 18.22 20.19 4.39
C GLN A 92 18.10 19.73 5.85
N LEU A 93 18.62 20.51 6.81
CA LEU A 93 18.49 20.18 8.23
C LEU A 93 17.03 20.11 8.68
N LEU A 94 16.16 20.97 8.15
CA LEU A 94 14.72 20.97 8.43
C LEU A 94 13.97 19.75 7.86
N THR A 95 14.57 18.99 6.95
CA THR A 95 13.99 17.70 6.49
C THR A 95 14.19 16.57 7.48
N ILE A 96 15.27 16.61 8.28
CA ILE A 96 15.60 15.57 9.25
C ILE A 96 14.46 15.29 10.25
N PRO A 97 13.90 16.29 10.96
CA PRO A 97 12.81 16.04 11.90
C PRO A 97 11.54 15.48 11.22
N ILE A 98 11.29 15.84 9.96
CA ILE A 98 10.17 15.31 9.18
C ILE A 98 10.34 13.79 9.01
N TYR A 99 11.50 13.35 8.53
CA TYR A 99 11.74 11.93 8.27
C TYR A 99 11.84 11.09 9.54
N ILE A 100 12.43 11.62 10.62
CA ILE A 100 12.47 10.92 11.92
C ILE A 100 11.06 10.70 12.44
N THR A 101 10.20 11.73 12.38
CA THR A 101 8.81 11.64 12.85
C THR A 101 8.01 10.69 11.98
N ALA A 102 8.17 10.76 10.66
CA ALA A 102 7.51 9.85 9.73
C ALA A 102 7.93 8.39 9.96
N ALA A 103 9.21 8.13 10.22
CA ALA A 103 9.70 6.80 10.56
C ALA A 103 9.09 6.27 11.87
N ALA A 104 9.07 7.09 12.93
CA ALA A 104 8.46 6.72 14.21
C ALA A 104 6.96 6.42 14.06
N LEU A 105 6.21 7.27 13.35
CA LEU A 105 4.80 7.06 13.07
C LEU A 105 4.55 5.82 12.23
N THR A 106 5.42 5.51 11.28
CA THR A 106 5.34 4.29 10.47
C THR A 106 5.42 3.04 11.34
N LEU A 107 6.37 2.99 12.27
CA LEU A 107 6.49 1.87 13.20
C LEU A 107 5.24 1.71 14.07
N VAL A 108 4.71 2.83 14.58
CA VAL A 108 3.51 2.84 15.42
C VAL A 108 2.28 2.34 14.64
N VAL A 109 2.03 2.89 13.45
CA VAL A 109 0.89 2.51 12.61
C VAL A 109 1.00 1.06 12.16
N CYS A 110 2.17 0.59 11.74
CA CYS A 110 2.41 -0.80 11.39
C CYS A 110 2.15 -1.75 12.58
N TYR A 111 2.66 -1.42 13.76
CA TYR A 111 2.44 -2.22 14.97
C TYR A 111 0.94 -2.34 15.31
N PHE A 112 0.20 -1.24 15.26
CA PHE A 112 -1.24 -1.27 15.52
C PHE A 112 -2.03 -1.96 14.41
N SER A 113 -1.63 -1.82 13.15
CA SER A 113 -2.22 -2.54 12.01
C SER A 113 -2.08 -4.05 12.17
N ASP A 114 -0.89 -4.52 12.57
CA ASP A 114 -0.64 -5.93 12.83
C ASP A 114 -1.41 -6.45 14.05
N LYS A 115 -1.48 -5.67 15.12
CA LYS A 115 -2.28 -6.01 16.29
C LYS A 115 -3.77 -6.09 15.95
N ALA A 116 -4.28 -5.16 15.15
CA ALA A 116 -5.67 -5.16 14.69
C ALA A 116 -5.97 -6.38 13.82
N ALA A 117 -5.06 -6.73 12.90
CA ALA A 117 -5.19 -7.91 12.05
C ALA A 117 -5.21 -9.21 12.86
N LYS A 118 -4.34 -9.34 13.87
CA LYS A 118 -4.34 -10.48 14.80
C LYS A 118 -5.63 -10.56 15.61
N ALA A 119 -6.20 -9.42 16.00
CA ALA A 119 -7.51 -9.34 16.66
C ALA A 119 -8.69 -9.50 15.69
N GLY A 120 -8.44 -9.82 14.42
CA GLY A 120 -9.45 -10.05 13.40
C GLY A 120 -10.15 -8.80 12.87
N ARG A 121 -9.66 -7.60 13.20
CA ARG A 121 -10.18 -6.32 12.75
C ARG A 121 -9.65 -5.96 11.36
N SER A 122 -10.31 -5.00 10.72
CA SER A 122 -9.94 -4.48 9.41
C SER A 122 -8.60 -3.72 9.44
N ARG A 123 -7.79 -3.94 8.41
CA ARG A 123 -6.53 -3.27 8.10
C ARG A 123 -6.74 -1.97 7.31
N SER A 124 -7.82 -1.81 6.53
CA SER A 124 -8.05 -0.59 5.73
C SER A 124 -7.93 0.73 6.51
N PRO A 125 -8.38 0.86 7.78
CA PRO A 125 -8.27 2.13 8.50
C PRO A 125 -6.82 2.62 8.66
N TYR A 126 -5.87 1.69 8.77
CA TYR A 126 -4.44 1.99 8.94
C TYR A 126 -3.76 2.44 7.66
N VAL A 127 -4.44 2.35 6.51
CA VAL A 127 -4.02 2.98 5.24
C VAL A 127 -4.83 4.25 4.99
N PHE A 128 -6.13 4.21 5.26
CA PHE A 128 -7.05 5.33 5.01
C PHE A 128 -6.70 6.58 5.82
N PHE A 129 -6.51 6.48 7.14
CA PHE A 129 -6.22 7.66 7.96
C PHE A 129 -4.89 8.32 7.62
N PRO A 130 -3.79 7.57 7.39
CA PRO A 130 -2.57 8.17 6.86
C PRO A 130 -2.79 8.87 5.52
N MET A 131 -3.55 8.30 4.57
CA MET A 131 -3.88 8.98 3.31
C MET A 131 -4.68 10.28 3.52
N CYS A 132 -5.59 10.33 4.50
CA CYS A 132 -6.24 11.59 4.88
C CYS A 132 -5.25 12.64 5.37
N ALA A 133 -4.22 12.24 6.13
CA ALA A 133 -3.16 13.16 6.55
C ALA A 133 -2.36 13.69 5.34
N ILE A 134 -2.10 12.85 4.33
CA ILE A 134 -1.49 13.29 3.05
C ILE A 134 -2.33 14.39 2.40
N LEU A 135 -3.65 14.15 2.28
CA LEU A 135 -4.59 15.10 1.70
C LEU A 135 -4.58 16.43 2.45
N VAL A 136 -4.72 16.41 3.77
CA VAL A 136 -4.72 17.61 4.61
C VAL A 136 -3.40 18.37 4.47
N GLY A 137 -2.26 17.66 4.47
CA GLY A 137 -0.94 18.26 4.34
C GLY A 137 -0.76 19.02 3.02
N PHE A 138 -1.16 18.43 1.89
CA PHE A 138 -1.09 19.13 0.60
C PHE A 138 -2.13 20.25 0.47
N ILE A 139 -3.34 20.11 1.03
CA ILE A 139 -4.32 21.21 1.07
C ILE A 139 -3.75 22.40 1.83
N MET A 140 -3.13 22.16 3.00
CA MET A 140 -2.47 23.22 3.78
C MET A 140 -1.35 23.89 2.98
N ALA A 141 -0.49 23.10 2.32
CA ALA A 141 0.59 23.64 1.50
C ALA A 141 0.06 24.50 0.34
N ILE A 142 -0.98 24.04 -0.38
CA ILE A 142 -1.61 24.80 -1.48
C ILE A 142 -2.23 26.09 -0.97
N ALA A 143 -3.04 26.02 0.08
CA ALA A 143 -3.74 27.18 0.64
C ALA A 143 -2.75 28.24 1.12
N ALA A 144 -1.69 27.83 1.83
CA ALA A 144 -0.66 28.73 2.32
C ALA A 144 0.18 29.35 1.19
N SER A 145 0.51 28.58 0.16
CA SER A 145 1.23 29.07 -1.04
C SER A 145 0.38 30.02 -1.88
N ALA A 146 -0.95 29.84 -1.92
CA ALA A 146 -1.86 30.67 -2.71
C ALA A 146 -2.01 32.09 -2.14
N VAL A 147 -2.17 32.23 -0.82
CA VAL A 147 -2.52 33.50 -0.13
C VAL A 147 -1.33 34.46 0.01
N GLY A 148 -0.09 34.00 -0.22
CA GLY A 148 1.10 34.83 -0.09
C GLY A 148 2.36 34.08 0.34
N THR A 149 2.31 32.74 0.39
CA THR A 149 3.37 31.86 0.90
C THR A 149 3.67 32.13 2.36
N VAL A 150 2.94 31.48 3.27
CA VAL A 150 3.22 31.49 4.71
C VAL A 150 4.18 30.34 5.05
N PRO A 151 5.49 30.60 5.28
CA PRO A 151 6.52 29.56 5.43
C PRO A 151 6.18 28.46 6.43
N GLY A 152 5.73 28.84 7.63
CA GLY A 152 5.41 27.89 8.69
C GLY A 152 4.26 26.95 8.32
N VAL A 153 3.26 27.42 7.59
CA VAL A 153 2.09 26.61 7.21
C VAL A 153 2.43 25.67 6.05
N VAL A 154 3.23 26.13 5.07
CA VAL A 154 3.73 25.26 3.99
C VAL A 154 4.60 24.15 4.58
N TYR A 155 5.51 24.51 5.49
CA TYR A 155 6.35 23.54 6.21
C TYR A 155 5.52 22.53 7.02
N ALA A 156 4.54 23.00 7.79
CA ALA A 156 3.63 22.12 8.52
C ALA A 156 2.81 21.20 7.58
N GLY A 157 2.36 21.72 6.44
CA GLY A 157 1.64 20.95 5.42
C GLY A 157 2.48 19.80 4.86
N VAL A 158 3.71 20.07 4.42
CA VAL A 158 4.62 19.02 3.92
C VAL A 158 5.06 18.07 5.03
N PHE A 159 5.21 18.55 6.27
CA PHE A 159 5.50 17.71 7.44
C PHE A 159 4.38 16.68 7.66
N ILE A 160 3.12 17.14 7.73
CA ILE A 160 1.95 16.29 7.93
C ILE A 160 1.78 15.32 6.76
N ALA A 161 1.97 15.80 5.52
CA ALA A 161 1.87 14.94 4.34
C ALA A 161 2.90 13.80 4.39
N THR A 162 4.15 14.11 4.73
CA THR A 162 5.21 13.11 4.87
C THR A 162 4.90 12.09 5.95
N CYS A 163 4.36 12.55 7.09
CA CYS A 163 3.92 11.67 8.18
C CYS A 163 2.77 10.74 7.79
N GLY A 164 1.96 11.09 6.78
CA GLY A 164 0.92 10.22 6.22
C GLY A 164 1.43 9.24 5.15
N ILE A 165 2.38 9.68 4.32
CA ILE A 165 2.93 8.90 3.20
C ILE A 165 3.63 7.62 3.69
N TYR A 166 4.57 7.77 4.61
CA TYR A 166 5.43 6.66 5.03
C TYR A 166 4.67 5.50 5.72
N PRO A 167 3.67 5.75 6.59
CA PRO A 167 2.83 4.68 7.12
C PRO A 167 1.87 4.05 6.10
N ALA A 168 1.34 4.83 5.15
CA ALA A 168 0.40 4.33 4.15
C ALA A 168 1.06 3.31 3.21
N PHE A 169 2.33 3.55 2.86
CA PHE A 169 3.09 2.76 1.88
C PHE A 169 3.19 1.25 2.20
N PRO A 170 3.72 0.81 3.36
CA PRO A 170 3.81 -0.61 3.70
C PRO A 170 2.43 -1.26 3.89
N GLY A 171 1.45 -0.49 4.37
CA GLY A 171 0.08 -0.96 4.52
C GLY A 171 -0.56 -1.32 3.18
N ASN A 172 -0.38 -0.49 2.16
CA ASN A 172 -0.84 -0.76 0.79
C ASN A 172 -0.22 -2.05 0.19
N ILE A 173 1.10 -2.23 0.30
CA ILE A 173 1.79 -3.43 -0.20
C ILE A 173 1.30 -4.68 0.52
N THR A 174 1.19 -4.61 1.85
CA THR A 174 0.75 -5.72 2.68
C THR A 174 -0.70 -6.08 2.40
N TRP A 175 -1.56 -5.10 2.19
CA TRP A 175 -2.98 -5.33 1.91
C TRP A 175 -3.19 -6.02 0.55
N MET A 176 -2.46 -5.61 -0.49
CA MET A 176 -2.50 -6.28 -1.79
C MET A 176 -1.96 -7.71 -1.73
N SER A 177 -0.81 -7.92 -1.07
CA SER A 177 -0.20 -9.26 -0.95
C SER A 177 -1.10 -10.26 -0.22
N ASN A 178 -1.84 -9.81 0.80
CA ASN A 178 -2.76 -10.68 1.55
C ASN A 178 -4.08 -10.98 0.82
N ASN A 179 -4.43 -10.23 -0.22
CA ASN A 179 -5.68 -10.40 -0.98
C ASN A 179 -5.48 -11.15 -2.30
N LEU A 180 -4.24 -11.42 -2.69
CA LEU A 180 -3.90 -12.32 -3.79
C LEU A 180 -3.63 -13.72 -3.23
N ALA A 181 -4.35 -14.72 -3.72
CA ALA A 181 -4.13 -16.12 -3.34
C ALA A 181 -3.54 -16.93 -4.50
N GLY A 182 -2.81 -17.98 -4.13
CA GLY A 182 -1.98 -18.77 -5.04
C GLY A 182 -0.59 -18.17 -5.18
N SER A 183 0.43 -18.93 -4.78
CA SER A 183 1.83 -18.50 -4.70
C SER A 183 2.32 -17.74 -5.95
N TYR A 184 2.12 -18.32 -7.14
CA TYR A 184 2.55 -17.69 -8.40
C TYR A 184 1.70 -16.51 -8.85
N LYS A 185 0.38 -16.55 -8.64
CA LYS A 185 -0.51 -15.42 -8.98
C LYS A 185 -0.18 -14.23 -8.09
N ARG A 186 0.02 -14.46 -6.79
CA ARG A 186 0.48 -13.44 -5.83
C ARG A 186 1.85 -12.89 -6.22
N ALA A 187 2.82 -13.75 -6.54
CA ALA A 187 4.15 -13.30 -6.97
C ALA A 187 4.09 -12.42 -8.23
N ALA A 188 3.41 -12.88 -9.28
CA ALA A 188 3.27 -12.12 -10.53
C ALA A 188 2.48 -10.82 -10.32
N GLY A 189 1.39 -10.87 -9.54
CA GLY A 189 0.56 -9.72 -9.25
C GLY A 189 1.28 -8.66 -8.43
N MET A 190 2.07 -9.06 -7.43
CA MET A 190 2.90 -8.14 -6.65
C MET A 190 4.04 -7.54 -7.48
N ALA A 191 4.67 -8.34 -8.35
CA ALA A 191 5.68 -7.85 -9.28
C ALA A 191 5.10 -6.79 -10.24
N PHE A 192 3.91 -7.03 -10.78
CA PHE A 192 3.19 -6.04 -11.59
C PHE A 192 2.83 -4.79 -10.79
N HIS A 193 2.23 -4.97 -9.61
CA HIS A 193 1.79 -3.89 -8.72
C HIS A 193 2.93 -2.94 -8.34
N ILE A 194 4.05 -3.49 -7.87
CA ILE A 194 5.23 -2.70 -7.49
C ILE A 194 5.95 -2.15 -8.73
N GLY A 195 6.09 -2.97 -9.78
CA GLY A 195 6.79 -2.59 -11.01
C GLY A 195 6.12 -1.40 -11.70
N VAL A 196 4.83 -1.50 -12.00
CA VAL A 196 4.04 -0.41 -12.60
C VAL A 196 3.87 0.73 -11.60
N GLY A 197 3.69 0.41 -10.32
CA GLY A 197 3.60 1.40 -9.25
C GLY A 197 4.80 2.36 -9.21
N ASN A 198 6.02 1.84 -9.38
CA ASN A 198 7.24 2.66 -9.36
C ASN A 198 7.38 3.61 -10.57
N LEU A 199 6.61 3.42 -11.65
CA LEU A 199 6.50 4.41 -12.73
C LEU A 199 5.98 5.77 -12.21
N GLY A 200 5.31 5.78 -11.05
CA GLY A 200 4.97 6.99 -10.32
C GLY A 200 6.16 7.92 -10.05
N GLY A 201 7.36 7.38 -9.87
CA GLY A 201 8.58 8.18 -9.68
C GLY A 201 8.98 8.97 -10.92
N ALA A 202 8.83 8.38 -12.11
CA ALA A 202 9.07 9.09 -13.37
C ALA A 202 8.11 10.27 -13.53
N MET A 203 6.83 10.09 -13.16
CA MET A 203 5.84 11.17 -13.16
C MET A 203 6.19 12.25 -12.12
N ALA A 204 6.41 11.85 -10.86
CA ALA A 204 6.64 12.76 -9.73
C ALA A 204 7.90 13.62 -9.90
N SER A 205 8.96 13.08 -10.54
CA SER A 205 10.18 13.84 -10.86
C SER A 205 9.94 15.07 -11.75
N ASN A 206 8.76 15.18 -12.39
CA ASN A 206 8.39 16.29 -13.25
C ASN A 206 7.33 17.23 -12.62
N PHE A 207 6.84 16.95 -11.41
CA PHE A 207 5.74 17.72 -10.82
C PHE A 207 6.17 19.11 -10.34
N TYR A 208 7.35 19.21 -9.73
CA TYR A 208 7.88 20.47 -9.19
C TYR A 208 8.84 21.10 -10.19
N ARG A 209 8.28 21.89 -11.10
CA ARG A 209 9.06 22.57 -12.15
C ARG A 209 9.58 23.91 -11.63
N LYS A 210 10.77 24.31 -12.10
CA LYS A 210 11.37 25.62 -11.76
C LYS A 210 10.46 26.80 -12.13
N VAL A 211 9.69 26.68 -13.20
CA VAL A 211 8.76 27.73 -13.67
C VAL A 211 7.60 27.99 -12.70
N ASP A 212 7.26 27.01 -11.85
CA ASP A 212 6.17 27.12 -10.87
C ASP A 212 6.68 27.65 -9.51
N SER A 213 7.98 27.91 -9.39
CA SER A 213 8.61 28.50 -8.21
C SER A 213 8.13 29.95 -8.00
N PRO A 214 8.01 30.44 -6.75
CA PRO A 214 8.28 29.76 -5.48
C PRO A 214 7.06 29.06 -4.87
N LYS A 215 5.87 29.19 -5.48
CA LYS A 215 4.60 28.73 -4.88
C LYS A 215 4.33 27.24 -5.10
N PHE A 216 4.86 26.65 -6.18
CA PHE A 216 4.70 25.25 -6.57
C PHE A 216 3.26 24.71 -6.52
N LEU A 217 2.27 25.57 -6.83
CA LEU A 217 0.86 25.21 -6.73
C LEU A 217 0.49 24.01 -7.61
N LEU A 218 1.06 23.94 -8.83
CA LEU A 218 0.84 22.80 -9.72
C LEU A 218 1.43 21.52 -9.14
N GLY A 219 2.65 21.56 -8.62
CA GLY A 219 3.31 20.40 -8.02
C GLY A 219 2.49 19.84 -6.86
N HIS A 220 2.14 20.68 -5.89
CA HIS A 220 1.27 20.28 -4.78
C HIS A 220 -0.12 19.80 -5.24
N GLY A 221 -0.68 20.44 -6.27
CA GLY A 221 -1.98 20.05 -6.84
C GLY A 221 -1.96 18.69 -7.53
N LEU A 222 -0.87 18.34 -8.23
CA LEU A 222 -0.68 17.02 -8.83
C LEU A 222 -0.56 15.95 -7.76
N GLU A 223 0.21 16.20 -6.70
CA GLU A 223 0.30 15.26 -5.57
C GLU A 223 -1.04 15.03 -4.89
N LEU A 224 -1.79 16.11 -4.68
CA LEU A 224 -3.14 16.05 -4.13
C LEU A 224 -4.07 15.23 -5.04
N MET A 225 -4.00 15.45 -6.35
CA MET A 225 -4.80 14.73 -7.35
C MET A 225 -4.52 13.22 -7.32
N PHE A 226 -3.25 12.81 -7.33
CA PHE A 226 -2.89 11.40 -7.20
C PHE A 226 -3.35 10.81 -5.86
N CYS A 227 -3.18 11.56 -4.76
CA CYS A 227 -3.65 11.14 -3.44
C CYS A 227 -5.17 10.88 -3.43
N VAL A 228 -5.98 11.78 -4.03
CA VAL A 228 -7.43 11.62 -4.17
C VAL A 228 -7.78 10.40 -5.01
N ILE A 229 -7.12 10.21 -6.16
CA ILE A 229 -7.33 9.01 -7.00
C ILE A 229 -7.04 7.74 -6.20
N GLY A 230 -5.93 7.72 -5.45
CA GLY A 230 -5.55 6.57 -4.62
C GLY A 230 -6.54 6.30 -3.49
N MET A 231 -7.07 7.35 -2.84
CA MET A 231 -8.11 7.20 -1.82
C MET A 231 -9.43 6.67 -2.41
N ILE A 232 -9.84 7.15 -3.59
CA ILE A 232 -11.02 6.62 -4.28
C ILE A 232 -10.80 5.13 -4.59
N ALA A 233 -9.63 4.77 -5.13
CA ALA A 233 -9.28 3.38 -5.40
C ALA A 233 -9.31 2.51 -4.13
N LEU A 234 -8.75 3.00 -3.01
CA LEU A 234 -8.79 2.34 -1.70
C LEU A 234 -10.24 2.07 -1.26
N VAL A 235 -11.10 3.09 -1.33
CA VAL A 235 -12.51 2.99 -0.93
C VAL A 235 -13.25 1.99 -1.82
N VAL A 236 -13.09 2.08 -3.14
CA VAL A 236 -13.69 1.15 -4.11
C VAL A 236 -13.22 -0.28 -3.85
N LEU A 237 -11.92 -0.48 -3.59
CA LEU A 237 -11.34 -1.79 -3.31
C LEU A 237 -11.93 -2.39 -2.02
N ARG A 238 -11.96 -1.60 -0.93
CA ARG A 238 -12.55 -1.99 0.35
C ARG A 238 -14.01 -2.40 0.19
N PHE A 239 -14.83 -1.57 -0.47
CA PHE A 239 -16.26 -1.86 -0.66
C PHE A 239 -16.48 -3.09 -1.54
N SER A 240 -15.68 -3.25 -2.60
CA SER A 240 -15.74 -4.43 -3.46
C SER A 240 -15.42 -5.71 -2.69
N TYR A 241 -14.36 -5.71 -1.87
CA TYR A 241 -14.02 -6.83 -1.00
C TYR A 241 -15.10 -7.12 0.04
N SER A 242 -15.68 -6.09 0.67
CA SER A 242 -16.78 -6.26 1.63
C SER A 242 -17.97 -6.94 0.98
N ARG A 243 -18.40 -6.47 -0.20
CA ARG A 243 -19.53 -7.06 -0.92
C ARG A 243 -19.27 -8.49 -1.37
N ILE A 244 -18.05 -8.80 -1.80
CA ILE A 244 -17.69 -10.17 -2.18
C ILE A 244 -17.74 -11.09 -0.96
N ASN A 245 -17.17 -10.65 0.17
CA ASN A 245 -17.22 -11.41 1.41
C ASN A 245 -18.66 -11.62 1.91
N GLU A 246 -19.48 -10.55 1.98
CA GLU A 246 -20.88 -10.61 2.38
C GLU A 246 -21.70 -11.55 1.49
N LYS A 247 -21.48 -11.51 0.17
CA LYS A 247 -22.14 -12.42 -0.77
C LYS A 247 -21.73 -13.87 -0.52
N ARG A 248 -20.45 -14.14 -0.25
CA ARG A 248 -19.95 -15.49 0.05
C ARG A 248 -20.47 -16.00 1.39
N ASP A 249 -20.58 -15.14 2.39
CA ASP A 249 -21.14 -15.47 3.71
C ASP A 249 -22.65 -15.79 3.59
N ALA A 250 -23.41 -15.02 2.81
CA ALA A 250 -24.84 -15.25 2.60
C ALA A 250 -25.15 -16.55 1.83
N LEU A 251 -24.24 -16.98 0.93
CA LEU A 251 -24.41 -18.21 0.16
C LEU A 251 -24.13 -19.48 0.98
N HIS A 252 -23.44 -19.36 2.13
CA HIS A 252 -22.96 -20.51 2.92
C HIS A 252 -22.26 -21.60 2.07
N ASP A 253 -21.63 -21.19 0.98
CA ASP A 253 -20.90 -22.11 0.09
C ASP A 253 -19.56 -22.46 0.74
N ASP A 254 -19.53 -23.65 1.35
CA ASP A 254 -18.34 -24.27 1.94
C ASP A 254 -17.38 -24.84 0.88
N GLY A 255 -17.69 -24.66 -0.40
CA GLY A 255 -16.93 -25.22 -1.51
C GLY A 255 -17.07 -26.74 -1.62
N SER A 256 -18.06 -27.37 -0.98
CA SER A 256 -18.32 -28.82 -1.04
C SER A 256 -18.55 -29.34 -2.47
N THR A 257 -19.03 -28.47 -3.36
CA THR A 257 -19.24 -28.77 -4.78
C THR A 257 -17.94 -28.85 -5.60
N HIS A 258 -16.80 -28.47 -5.02
CA HIS A 258 -15.50 -28.42 -5.68
C HIS A 258 -14.47 -29.32 -4.95
N THR A 259 -13.54 -29.91 -5.72
CA THR A 259 -12.40 -30.64 -5.15
C THR A 259 -11.38 -29.65 -4.56
N ASP A 260 -10.52 -30.12 -3.65
CA ASP A 260 -9.45 -29.28 -3.07
C ASP A 260 -8.53 -28.71 -4.16
N GLN A 261 -8.28 -29.49 -5.21
CA GLN A 261 -7.50 -29.03 -6.35
C GLN A 261 -8.22 -27.91 -7.12
N GLN A 262 -9.53 -28.02 -7.34
CA GLN A 262 -10.31 -26.96 -8.00
C GLN A 262 -10.34 -25.68 -7.16
N LEU A 263 -10.55 -25.79 -5.85
CA LEU A 263 -10.52 -24.63 -4.94
C LEU A 263 -9.14 -23.96 -4.92
N SER A 264 -8.07 -24.76 -4.92
CA SER A 264 -6.69 -24.26 -5.01
C SER A 264 -6.44 -23.50 -6.31
N GLU A 265 -6.92 -24.03 -7.45
CA GLU A 265 -6.79 -23.35 -8.75
C GLU A 265 -7.62 -22.06 -8.87
N MET A 266 -8.73 -21.96 -8.13
CA MET A 266 -9.54 -20.74 -8.05
C MET A 266 -8.87 -19.63 -7.23
N GLY A 267 -8.00 -19.98 -6.28
CA GLY A 267 -7.26 -19.02 -5.46
C GLY A 267 -8.17 -18.04 -4.71
N ASP A 268 -7.95 -16.73 -4.89
CA ASP A 268 -8.72 -15.67 -4.23
C ASP A 268 -10.18 -15.58 -4.71
N ARG A 269 -10.49 -16.24 -5.84
CA ARG A 269 -11.85 -16.37 -6.36
C ARG A 269 -12.63 -17.52 -5.70
N ALA A 270 -11.97 -18.41 -4.97
CA ALA A 270 -12.62 -19.53 -4.30
C ALA A 270 -13.72 -19.05 -3.34
N PRO A 271 -14.85 -19.78 -3.22
CA PRO A 271 -15.93 -19.44 -2.29
C PRO A 271 -15.48 -19.49 -0.83
N THR A 272 -14.45 -20.29 -0.52
CA THR A 272 -13.83 -20.40 0.81
C THR A 272 -12.87 -19.26 1.14
N PHE A 273 -12.39 -18.49 0.15
CA PHE A 273 -11.47 -17.38 0.39
C PHE A 273 -12.22 -16.17 0.96
N ARG A 274 -11.59 -15.47 1.91
CA ARG A 274 -12.10 -14.21 2.47
C ARG A 274 -11.06 -13.12 2.28
N TYR A 275 -11.45 -12.05 1.58
CA TYR A 275 -10.61 -10.89 1.41
C TYR A 275 -10.40 -10.20 2.76
N GLN A 276 -9.17 -9.81 3.05
CA GLN A 276 -8.91 -8.94 4.19
C GLN A 276 -9.38 -7.53 3.87
N LEU A 277 -10.22 -6.98 4.73
CA LEU A 277 -10.70 -5.60 4.66
C LEU A 277 -9.69 -4.66 5.27
#